data_AF-A0A7W6H0G7-F1
#
_entry.id   AF-A0A7W6H0G7-F1
#
_cell.length_a   1.000
_cell.length_b   1.000
_cell.length_c   1.000
_cell.angle_alpha   90.00
_cell.angle_beta   90.00
_cell.angle_gamma   90.00
#
_symmetry.space_group_name_H-M   'P 1'
#
loop_
_entity.id
_entity.type
_entity.pdbx_description
1 polymer ?
#
loop_
_entity_poly.entity_id
_entity_poly.type
_entity_poly.pdbx_seq_one_letter_code
_entity_poly.pdbx_strand_id
1 'polypeptide(L)'
;MIRALLMVGLLATGGTQAAAQSLVGKWDCSGRAGRGEAIRTLQEYKANGQLYHLANMAVGDRRGRIDASIAMRGRWEIKGNSLRENFSSSRLRSLMADGNDISNTSLGRSMSKSLPMRMRMNGPSNTSLTKIKFVSPREFRIVSGRIKGTCTKR
;
A
#
# COMPACT_ATOMS: atom_id res chain seq x y z
N MET A 1 -33.78 -12.01 29.59
CA MET A 1 -32.34 -12.19 29.31
C MET A 1 -31.92 -11.44 28.04
N ILE A 2 -31.97 -10.10 28.03
CA ILE A 2 -31.72 -9.28 26.81
C ILE A 2 -30.54 -8.30 26.97
N ARG A 3 -30.04 -8.09 28.20
CA ARG A 3 -29.00 -7.07 28.47
C ARG A 3 -27.56 -7.48 28.15
N ALA A 4 -27.28 -8.76 27.87
CA ALA A 4 -25.92 -9.23 27.61
C ALA A 4 -25.46 -9.12 26.13
N LEU A 5 -26.40 -8.99 25.19
CA LEU A 5 -26.08 -8.93 23.74
C LEU A 5 -25.63 -7.55 23.25
N LEU A 6 -25.94 -6.47 23.98
CA LEU A 6 -25.56 -5.11 23.60
C LEU A 6 -24.09 -4.76 23.87
N MET A 7 -23.44 -5.40 24.85
CA MET A 7 -22.03 -5.09 25.17
C MET A 7 -21.02 -5.73 24.21
N VAL A 8 -21.35 -6.86 23.57
CA VAL A 8 -20.44 -7.53 22.62
C VAL A 8 -20.33 -6.73 21.31
N GLY A 9 -21.39 -6.01 20.90
CA GLY A 9 -21.39 -5.16 19.70
C GLY A 9 -20.52 -3.89 19.82
N LEU A 10 -20.44 -3.28 21.01
CA LEU A 10 -19.62 -2.08 21.23
C LEU A 10 -18.12 -2.39 21.28
N LEU A 11 -17.72 -3.55 21.80
CA LEU A 11 -16.30 -3.93 21.88
C LEU A 11 -15.70 -4.27 20.50
N ALA A 12 -16.49 -4.90 19.62
CA ALA A 12 -16.05 -5.24 18.27
C ALA A 12 -15.88 -4.01 17.35
N THR A 13 -16.71 -2.97 17.55
CA THR A 13 -16.63 -1.72 16.79
C THR A 13 -15.58 -0.76 17.35
N GLY A 14 -15.38 -0.73 18.67
CA GLY A 14 -14.33 0.08 19.31
C GLY A 14 -12.90 -0.31 18.88
N GLY A 15 -12.61 -1.62 18.81
CA GLY A 15 -11.29 -2.11 18.38
C GLY A 15 -10.96 -1.78 16.92
N THR A 16 -11.97 -1.81 16.04
CA THR A 16 -11.80 -1.49 14.61
C THR A 16 -11.70 0.01 14.36
N GLN A 17 -12.44 0.85 15.09
CA GLN A 17 -12.30 2.31 15.02
C GLN A 17 -10.95 2.80 15.55
N ALA A 18 -10.47 2.29 16.68
CA ALA A 18 -9.17 2.68 17.25
C ALA A 18 -8.00 2.31 16.31
N ALA A 19 -8.07 1.13 15.68
CA ALA A 19 -7.09 0.71 14.67
C ALA A 19 -7.15 1.57 13.39
N ALA A 20 -8.36 1.92 12.93
CA ALA A 20 -8.53 2.81 11.78
C ALA A 20 -7.97 4.21 12.05
N GLN A 21 -8.25 4.77 13.22
CA GLN A 21 -7.76 6.09 13.63
C GLN A 21 -6.24 6.11 13.78
N SER A 22 -5.65 4.99 14.24
CA SER A 22 -4.19 4.83 14.32
C SER A 22 -3.54 4.86 12.94
N LEU A 23 -4.19 4.29 11.91
CA LEU A 23 -3.68 4.27 10.53
C LEU A 23 -3.75 5.63 9.84
N VAL A 24 -4.65 6.54 10.24
CA VAL A 24 -4.77 7.86 9.60
C VAL A 24 -3.44 8.62 9.68
N GLY A 25 -2.96 9.10 8.54
CA GLY A 25 -1.72 9.85 8.42
C GLY A 25 -0.86 9.43 7.23
N LYS A 26 0.37 9.93 7.21
CA LYS A 26 1.39 9.61 6.22
C LYS A 26 2.41 8.64 6.81
N TRP A 27 2.81 7.66 6.00
CA TRP A 27 3.64 6.56 6.40
C TRP A 27 4.74 6.35 5.36
N ASP A 28 5.97 6.32 5.85
CA ASP A 28 7.12 5.89 5.07
C ASP A 28 7.29 4.39 5.28
N CYS A 29 7.07 3.62 4.23
CA CYS A 29 7.11 2.17 4.24
C CYS A 29 8.29 1.66 3.44
N SER A 30 8.97 0.67 3.99
CA SER A 30 10.00 -0.09 3.31
C SER A 30 9.62 -1.56 3.34
N GLY A 31 9.59 -2.20 2.18
CA GLY A 31 9.24 -3.59 2.03
C GLY A 31 10.05 -4.28 0.97
N ARG A 32 10.00 -5.61 0.99
CA ARG A 32 10.62 -6.46 -0.02
C ARG A 32 9.63 -7.47 -0.55
N ALA A 33 9.67 -7.71 -1.86
CA ALA A 33 9.00 -8.83 -2.50
C ALA A 33 10.04 -9.92 -2.81
N GLY A 34 10.13 -10.93 -1.95
CA GLY A 34 11.19 -11.93 -2.03
C GLY A 34 12.61 -11.34 -1.86
N ARG A 35 13.62 -11.98 -2.48
CA ARG A 35 15.03 -11.56 -2.39
C ARG A 35 15.43 -10.48 -3.41
N GLY A 36 14.63 -10.26 -4.45
CA GLY A 36 15.03 -9.50 -5.63
C GLY A 36 14.37 -8.14 -5.81
N GLU A 37 13.38 -7.77 -5.01
CA GLU A 37 12.62 -6.54 -5.25
C GLU A 37 12.51 -5.74 -3.95
N ALA A 38 13.06 -4.53 -3.96
CA ALA A 38 12.94 -3.57 -2.88
C ALA A 38 11.89 -2.52 -3.25
N ILE A 39 10.94 -2.30 -2.35
CA ILE A 39 9.82 -1.39 -2.57
C ILE A 39 9.82 -0.39 -1.41
N ARG A 40 9.86 0.89 -1.75
CA ARG A 40 9.65 1.98 -0.80
C ARG A 40 8.36 2.68 -1.17
N THR A 41 7.43 2.79 -0.24
CA THR A 41 6.16 3.46 -0.49
C THR A 41 5.96 4.58 0.50
N LEU A 42 5.51 5.74 0.01
CA LEU A 42 4.86 6.75 0.83
C LEU A 42 3.36 6.46 0.78
N GLN A 43 2.78 6.08 1.90
CA GLN A 43 1.36 5.76 2.02
C GLN A 43 0.64 6.84 2.83
N GLU A 44 -0.43 7.38 2.29
CA GLU A 44 -1.32 8.31 2.98
C GLU A 44 -2.70 7.68 3.12
N TYR A 45 -3.18 7.57 4.35
CA TYR A 45 -4.52 7.13 4.70
C TYR A 45 -5.26 8.31 5.32
N LYS A 46 -6.35 8.74 4.67
CA LYS A 46 -7.17 9.87 5.14
C LYS A 46 -8.33 9.39 5.98
N ALA A 47 -8.73 10.19 6.98
CA ALA A 47 -9.85 9.89 7.87
C ALA A 47 -11.18 9.67 7.13
N ASN A 48 -11.36 10.25 5.94
CA ASN A 48 -12.54 10.05 5.08
C ASN A 48 -12.51 8.73 4.27
N GLY A 49 -11.60 7.81 4.59
CA GLY A 49 -11.44 6.52 3.93
C GLY A 49 -10.78 6.59 2.55
N GLN A 50 -10.22 7.73 2.13
CA GLN A 50 -9.42 7.82 0.91
C GLN A 50 -7.96 7.44 1.17
N LEU A 51 -7.30 6.82 0.18
CA LEU A 51 -5.87 6.56 0.22
C LEU A 51 -5.15 7.19 -0.98
N TYR A 52 -3.89 7.54 -0.76
CA TYR A 52 -2.93 7.88 -1.80
C TYR A 52 -1.59 7.20 -1.51
N HIS A 53 -1.03 6.51 -2.49
CA HIS A 53 0.27 5.86 -2.37
C HIS A 53 1.20 6.30 -3.48
N LEU A 54 2.46 6.51 -3.14
CA LEU A 54 3.55 6.64 -4.10
C LEU A 54 4.54 5.52 -3.82
N ALA A 55 4.67 4.59 -4.76
CA ALA A 55 5.56 3.44 -4.65
C ALA A 55 6.76 3.61 -5.58
N ASN A 56 7.96 3.56 -5.02
CA ASN A 56 9.22 3.49 -5.75
C ASN A 56 9.75 2.06 -5.64
N MET A 57 9.98 1.42 -6.78
CA MET A 57 10.41 0.03 -6.87
C MET A 57 11.82 -0.05 -7.43
N ALA A 58 12.60 -1.00 -6.92
CA ALA A 58 13.91 -1.35 -7.44
C ALA A 58 14.00 -2.88 -7.57
N VAL A 59 14.31 -3.35 -8.78
CA VAL A 59 14.42 -4.76 -9.15
C VAL A 59 15.90 -5.14 -9.25
N GLY A 60 16.38 -5.92 -8.29
CA GLY A 60 17.78 -6.23 -8.07
C GLY A 60 18.34 -5.41 -6.91
N ASP A 61 19.22 -6.02 -6.11
CA ASP A 61 19.74 -5.41 -4.89
C ASP A 61 20.71 -4.26 -5.22
N ARG A 62 20.16 -3.07 -5.44
CA ARG A 62 20.95 -1.85 -5.67
C ARG A 62 20.40 -0.72 -4.82
N ARG A 63 21.19 -0.34 -3.81
CA ARG A 63 20.91 0.79 -2.92
C ARG A 63 20.75 2.08 -3.75
N GLY A 64 19.57 2.69 -3.68
CA GLY A 64 19.30 4.04 -4.19
C GLY A 64 18.72 4.14 -5.60
N ARG A 65 18.63 3.03 -6.35
CA ARG A 65 18.02 3.03 -7.69
C ARG A 65 16.49 3.00 -7.60
N ILE A 66 15.81 3.69 -8.51
CA ILE A 66 14.35 3.66 -8.67
C ILE A 66 14.07 3.22 -10.11
N ASP A 67 13.69 1.96 -10.29
CA ASP A 67 13.39 1.40 -11.61
C ASP A 67 11.98 1.80 -12.08
N ALA A 68 11.07 2.03 -11.13
CA ALA A 68 9.75 2.54 -11.43
C ALA A 68 9.18 3.34 -10.26
N SER A 69 8.41 4.38 -10.57
CA SER A 69 7.61 5.12 -9.59
C SER A 69 6.14 5.07 -9.99
N ILE A 70 5.27 4.63 -9.09
CA ILE A 70 3.84 4.41 -9.33
C ILE A 70 3.03 5.18 -8.30
N ALA A 71 2.13 6.04 -8.76
CA ALA A 71 1.15 6.69 -7.92
C ALA A 71 -0.17 5.91 -7.96
N MET A 72 -0.76 5.62 -6.81
CA MET A 72 -2.02 4.90 -6.67
C MET A 72 -2.97 5.72 -5.79
N ARG A 73 -4.27 5.66 -6.11
CA ARG A 73 -5.32 6.28 -5.28
C ARG A 73 -6.53 5.36 -5.20
N GLY A 74 -7.27 5.49 -4.12
CA GLY A 74 -8.36 4.57 -3.84
C GLY A 74 -9.09 4.85 -2.54
N ARG A 75 -9.72 3.79 -2.00
CA ARG A 75 -10.38 3.75 -0.70
C ARG A 75 -9.72 2.72 0.20
N TRP A 76 -9.73 2.94 1.50
CA TRP A 76 -9.25 1.97 2.49
C TRP A 76 -10.28 1.71 3.58
N GLU A 77 -10.19 0.55 4.19
CA GLU A 77 -10.90 0.20 5.43
C GLU A 77 -10.06 -0.80 6.25
N ILE A 78 -10.24 -0.79 7.57
CA ILE A 78 -9.73 -1.84 8.46
C ILE A 78 -10.86 -2.81 8.77
N LYS A 79 -10.64 -4.09 8.49
CA LYS A 79 -11.52 -5.18 8.89
C LYS A 79 -10.75 -6.16 9.79
N GLY A 80 -10.94 -6.03 11.09
CA GLY A 80 -10.12 -6.75 12.09
C GLY A 80 -8.64 -6.34 11.96
N ASN A 81 -7.74 -7.31 11.76
CA ASN A 81 -6.30 -7.06 11.56
C ASN A 81 -5.90 -6.92 10.09
N SER A 82 -6.88 -6.78 9.20
CA SER A 82 -6.65 -6.66 7.76
C SER A 82 -6.94 -5.25 7.29
N LEU A 83 -5.95 -4.65 6.65
CA LEU A 83 -6.10 -3.46 5.84
C LEU A 83 -6.57 -3.87 4.45
N ARG A 84 -7.74 -3.37 4.06
CA ARG A 84 -8.27 -3.51 2.71
C ARG A 84 -8.07 -2.21 1.97
N GLU A 85 -7.48 -2.28 0.79
CA GLU A 85 -7.20 -1.14 -0.08
C GLU A 85 -7.82 -1.38 -1.44
N ASN A 86 -8.80 -0.55 -1.81
CA ASN A 86 -9.49 -0.62 -3.09
C ASN A 86 -8.96 0.48 -4.00
N PHE A 87 -8.07 0.14 -4.93
CA PHE A 87 -7.44 1.08 -5.85
C PHE A 87 -8.38 1.42 -7.00
N SER A 88 -8.78 2.69 -7.09
CA SER A 88 -9.60 3.19 -8.19
C SER A 88 -8.73 3.59 -9.39
N SER A 89 -7.47 3.97 -9.18
CA SER A 89 -6.54 4.20 -10.28
C SER A 89 -5.08 4.05 -9.86
N SER A 90 -4.26 3.64 -10.82
CA SER A 90 -2.80 3.65 -10.74
C SER A 90 -2.25 4.42 -11.94
N ARG A 91 -1.18 5.17 -11.73
CA ARG A 91 -0.46 5.91 -12.76
C ARG A 91 1.03 5.74 -12.56
N LEU A 92 1.71 5.24 -13.57
CA LEU A 92 3.16 5.24 -13.62
C LEU A 92 3.67 6.67 -13.80
N ARG A 93 4.60 7.08 -12.95
CA ARG A 93 5.19 8.42 -12.88
C ARG A 93 6.54 8.46 -13.57
N SER A 94 7.37 7.46 -13.33
CA SER A 94 8.66 7.31 -13.99
C SER A 94 9.02 5.84 -14.16
N LEU A 95 9.86 5.58 -15.15
CA LEU A 95 10.49 4.29 -15.48
C LEU A 95 11.96 4.54 -15.78
N MET A 96 12.82 3.77 -15.13
CA MET A 96 14.23 3.71 -15.48
C MET A 96 14.55 2.31 -16.03
N ALA A 97 15.32 2.29 -17.11
CA ALA A 97 15.92 1.07 -17.66
C ALA A 97 17.43 1.30 -17.78
N ASP A 98 18.22 0.42 -17.17
CA ASP A 98 19.69 0.51 -17.16
C ASP A 98 20.24 1.88 -16.70
N GLY A 99 19.57 2.49 -15.72
CA GLY A 99 19.95 3.80 -15.18
C GLY A 99 19.50 5.00 -16.00
N ASN A 100 18.85 4.78 -17.15
CA ASN A 100 18.32 5.83 -18.00
C ASN A 100 16.82 6.00 -17.79
N ASP A 101 16.35 7.24 -17.68
CA ASP A 101 14.93 7.54 -17.67
C ASP A 101 14.33 7.30 -19.06
N ILE A 102 13.47 6.29 -19.16
CA ILE A 102 12.78 5.93 -20.41
C ILE A 102 11.34 6.43 -20.45
N SER A 103 10.87 7.16 -19.43
CA SER A 103 9.46 7.56 -19.27
C SER A 103 8.90 8.30 -20.48
N ASN A 104 9.74 9.09 -21.16
CA ASN A 104 9.37 9.91 -22.32
C ASN A 104 9.58 9.23 -23.68
N THR A 105 10.08 7.99 -23.71
CA THR A 105 10.21 7.21 -24.95
C THR A 105 8.86 6.65 -25.39
N SER A 106 8.74 6.24 -26.66
CA SER A 106 7.56 5.51 -27.15
C SER A 106 7.29 4.25 -26.33
N LEU A 107 8.35 3.52 -25.99
CA LEU A 107 8.31 2.35 -25.11
C LEU A 107 7.83 2.71 -23.71
N GLY A 108 8.44 3.70 -23.05
CA GLY A 108 8.05 4.11 -21.70
C GLY A 108 6.64 4.66 -21.60
N ARG A 109 6.15 5.38 -22.63
CA ARG A 109 4.74 5.80 -22.72
C ARG A 109 3.79 4.61 -22.89
N SER A 110 4.15 3.65 -23.75
CA SER A 110 3.38 2.41 -23.94
C SER A 110 3.31 1.59 -22.64
N MET A 111 4.44 1.45 -21.95
CA MET A 111 4.53 0.82 -20.64
C MET A 111 3.71 1.58 -19.60
N SER A 112 3.77 2.92 -19.57
CA SER A 112 2.99 3.74 -18.63
C SER A 112 1.48 3.60 -18.82
N LYS A 113 1.01 3.34 -20.05
CA LYS A 113 -0.40 3.08 -20.36
C LYS A 113 -0.81 1.64 -20.04
N SER A 114 0.06 0.67 -20.34
CA SER A 114 -0.24 -0.75 -20.20
C SER A 114 0.04 -1.31 -18.81
N LEU A 115 1.00 -0.78 -18.06
CA LEU A 115 1.35 -1.22 -16.71
C LEU A 115 0.18 -1.07 -15.73
N PRO A 116 -0.54 0.08 -15.66
CA PRO A 116 -1.75 0.17 -14.85
C PRO A 116 -2.80 -0.89 -15.20
N MET A 117 -3.00 -1.19 -16.49
CA MET A 117 -3.91 -2.23 -16.95
C MET A 117 -3.40 -3.64 -16.60
N ARG A 118 -2.11 -3.92 -16.80
CA ARG A 118 -1.49 -5.20 -16.43
C ARG A 118 -1.42 -5.40 -14.92
N MET A 119 -1.24 -4.35 -14.13
CA MET A 119 -1.33 -4.39 -12.67
C MET A 119 -2.79 -4.58 -12.22
N ARG A 120 -3.77 -4.12 -13.00
CA ARG A 120 -5.19 -4.43 -12.76
C ARG A 120 -5.56 -5.88 -13.14
N MET A 121 -4.89 -6.45 -14.15
CA MET A 121 -5.15 -7.82 -14.63
C MET A 121 -4.31 -8.89 -13.91
N ASN A 122 -3.08 -8.56 -13.47
CA ASN A 122 -2.11 -9.48 -12.87
C ASN A 122 -1.53 -9.02 -11.51
N GLY A 123 -1.89 -7.83 -11.01
CA GLY A 123 -1.64 -7.45 -9.62
C GLY A 123 -2.71 -8.06 -8.70
N PRO A 124 -2.56 -7.99 -7.36
CA PRO A 124 -3.67 -8.35 -6.47
C PRO A 124 -4.88 -7.55 -6.95
N SER A 125 -6.07 -8.16 -6.92
CA SER A 125 -7.30 -7.56 -7.44
C SER A 125 -7.41 -6.07 -7.11
N ASN A 126 -8.30 -5.31 -7.78
CA ASN A 126 -8.55 -3.90 -7.42
C ASN A 126 -8.70 -3.68 -5.89
N THR A 127 -9.03 -4.74 -5.14
CA THR A 127 -8.86 -4.92 -3.70
C THR A 127 -7.53 -5.62 -3.32
N SER A 128 -6.61 -4.89 -2.68
CA SER A 128 -5.49 -5.43 -1.90
C SER A 128 -5.96 -5.75 -0.49
N LEU A 129 -5.65 -6.95 0.01
CA LEU A 129 -5.92 -7.36 1.40
C LEU A 129 -4.60 -7.67 2.09
N THR A 130 -4.23 -6.79 3.02
CA THR A 130 -2.94 -6.83 3.70
C THR A 130 -3.16 -6.98 5.20
N LYS A 131 -2.67 -8.06 5.81
CA LYS A 131 -2.60 -8.16 7.27
C LYS A 131 -1.52 -7.20 7.76
N ILE A 132 -1.91 -6.32 8.68
CA ILE A 132 -1.01 -5.39 9.34
C ILE A 132 -0.98 -5.66 10.84
N LYS A 133 0.17 -5.39 11.46
CA LYS A 133 0.33 -5.43 12.92
C LYS A 133 0.92 -4.12 13.39
N PHE A 134 0.17 -3.36 14.16
CA PHE A 134 0.71 -2.18 14.84
C PHE A 134 1.71 -2.63 15.91
N VAL A 135 2.91 -2.06 15.85
CA VAL A 135 3.97 -2.20 16.86
C VAL A 135 3.86 -1.05 17.86
N SER A 136 3.55 0.14 17.35
CA SER A 136 3.25 1.34 18.13
C SER A 136 2.27 2.24 17.36
N PRO A 137 1.76 3.34 17.93
CA PRO A 137 0.96 4.32 17.18
C PRO A 137 1.70 4.96 15.99
N ARG A 138 3.03 4.83 15.94
CA ARG A 138 3.89 5.38 14.89
C ARG A 138 4.58 4.31 14.04
N GLU A 139 4.34 3.03 14.29
CA GLU A 139 4.94 1.94 13.52
C GLU A 139 3.94 0.79 13.33
N PHE A 140 3.79 0.32 12.09
CA PHE A 140 3.13 -0.94 11.81
C PHE A 140 3.93 -1.79 10.83
N ARG A 141 3.71 -3.10 10.88
CA ARG A 141 4.34 -4.09 10.00
C ARG A 141 3.32 -4.70 9.07
N ILE A 142 3.73 -4.86 7.81
CA ILE A 142 3.02 -5.62 6.79
C ILE A 142 3.44 -7.08 6.95
N VAL A 143 2.52 -7.94 7.39
CA VAL A 143 2.82 -9.32 7.83
C VAL A 143 2.29 -10.40 6.89
N SER A 144 1.52 -10.04 5.85
CA SER A 144 1.02 -11.00 4.87
C SER A 144 1.17 -10.54 3.42
N GLY A 145 1.10 -11.49 2.50
CA GLY A 145 1.19 -11.26 1.06
C GLY A 145 2.61 -11.46 0.53
N ARG A 146 2.81 -11.08 -0.73
CA ARG A 146 4.11 -11.17 -1.42
C ARG A 146 5.12 -10.15 -0.88
N ILE A 147 4.63 -9.03 -0.35
CA ILE A 147 5.44 -7.93 0.18
C ILE A 147 5.41 -8.00 1.70
N LYS A 148 6.58 -8.05 2.33
CA LYS A 148 6.73 -7.88 3.78
C LYS A 148 7.53 -6.62 4.04
N GLY A 149 7.14 -5.85 5.06
CA GLY A 149 7.75 -4.55 5.28
C GLY A 149 7.35 -3.89 6.59
N THR A 150 7.99 -2.75 6.85
CA THR A 150 7.77 -1.92 8.02
C THR A 150 7.41 -0.52 7.55
N CYS A 151 6.42 0.07 8.21
CA CYS A 151 5.90 1.39 7.95
C CYS A 151 6.03 2.25 9.21
N THR A 152 6.62 3.43 9.05
CA THR A 152 6.82 4.41 10.13
C THR A 152 6.05 5.68 9.81
N LYS A 153 5.37 6.23 10.81
CA LYS A 153 4.56 7.45 10.66
C LYS A 153 5.46 8.67 10.54
N ARG A 154 5.22 9.45 9.50
CA ARG A 154 5.92 10.70 9.23
C ARG A 154 5.51 11.81 10.17
#